data_AF-A0A2N5CXW2-F1
#
_entry.id   AF-A0A2N5CXW2-F1
#
_cell.length_a   1.000
_cell.length_b   1.000
_cell.length_c   1.000
_cell.angle_alpha   90.00
_cell.angle_beta   90.00
_cell.angle_gamma   90.00
#
_symmetry.space_group_name_H-M   'P 1'
#
loop_
_entity.id
_entity.type
_entity.pdbx_description
1 polymer ?
#
loop_
_entity_poly.entity_id
_entity_poly.type
_entity_poly.pdbx_seq_one_letter_code
_entity_poly.pdbx_strand_id
1 'polypeptide(L)'
;MTIKAAALSMLLLAALAGAAQAAPTRKDSWGKSGISYLKYRTDEAECLHYVETAAPVKLPLVDVVFEMDMAVDPAGGLDAMYAYADQQKLHMNRNWREVRRQATGAVETCLAQRGYSRFKLTKAEREELEGLRVGTPARQLYLWRLGSEPR
;
A
#
# COMPACT_ATOMS: atom_id res chain seq x y z
N MET A 1 -10.41 -61.76 25.00
CA MET A 1 -9.42 -60.69 24.74
C MET A 1 -9.14 -60.69 23.25
N THR A 2 -9.22 -59.64 22.43
CA THR A 2 -9.75 -58.26 22.52
C THR A 2 -9.66 -57.78 21.06
N ILE A 3 -10.77 -57.30 20.53
CA ILE A 3 -10.89 -56.61 19.24
C ILE A 3 -10.05 -55.32 19.28
N LYS A 4 -9.40 -54.91 18.17
CA LYS A 4 -9.53 -53.55 17.58
C LYS A 4 -8.66 -53.32 16.34
N ALA A 5 -9.37 -52.85 15.31
CA ALA A 5 -8.88 -52.20 14.10
C ALA A 5 -8.32 -50.79 14.38
N ALA A 6 -7.84 -50.16 13.30
CA ALA A 6 -7.30 -48.80 13.17
C ALA A 6 -5.81 -48.69 13.58
N ALA A 7 -4.92 -48.08 12.81
CA ALA A 7 -5.12 -46.89 11.99
C ALA A 7 -4.22 -46.92 10.74
N LEU A 8 -4.85 -47.01 9.57
CA LEU A 8 -4.33 -46.47 8.32
C LEU A 8 -4.72 -44.99 8.26
N SER A 9 -3.87 -44.16 7.65
CA SER A 9 -4.11 -42.75 7.27
C SER A 9 -3.65 -41.70 8.30
N MET A 10 -2.34 -41.51 8.36
CA MET A 10 -1.75 -40.29 8.93
C MET A 10 -0.58 -39.84 8.05
N LEU A 11 -0.86 -39.50 6.79
CA LEU A 11 0.08 -38.88 5.86
C LEU A 11 -0.75 -38.13 4.79
N LEU A 12 -0.33 -36.91 4.45
CA LEU A 12 -0.87 -35.99 3.43
C LEU A 12 -1.96 -34.98 3.82
N LEU A 13 -1.69 -34.11 4.80
CA LEU A 13 -2.46 -32.85 4.95
C LEU A 13 -1.60 -31.58 5.11
N ALA A 14 -0.30 -31.64 4.84
CA ALA A 14 0.60 -30.49 4.98
C ALA A 14 1.25 -30.08 3.64
N ALA A 15 0.49 -29.45 2.73
CA ALA A 15 1.08 -28.73 1.59
C ALA A 15 0.21 -27.65 0.93
N LEU A 16 -0.96 -27.30 1.47
CA LEU A 16 -1.72 -26.12 1.00
C LEU A 16 -1.34 -24.87 1.79
N ALA A 17 -0.04 -24.64 1.98
CA ALA A 17 0.45 -23.30 2.28
C ALA A 17 0.40 -22.53 0.95
N GLY A 18 -0.78 -22.01 0.61
CA GLY A 18 -0.92 -21.08 -0.50
C GLY A 18 0.12 -19.99 -0.30
N ALA A 19 1.06 -19.88 -1.24
CA ALA A 19 1.94 -18.72 -1.31
C ALA A 19 1.02 -17.52 -1.42
N ALA A 20 0.81 -16.80 -0.32
CA ALA A 20 0.22 -15.48 -0.37
C ALA A 20 1.10 -14.69 -1.33
N GLN A 21 0.60 -14.38 -2.52
CA GLN A 21 1.31 -13.53 -3.46
C GLN A 21 1.46 -12.17 -2.78
N ALA A 22 2.60 -11.98 -2.11
CA ALA A 22 2.98 -10.72 -1.54
C ALA A 22 3.00 -9.69 -2.68
N ALA A 23 2.28 -8.58 -2.49
CA ALA A 23 2.32 -7.49 -3.44
C ALA A 23 3.78 -7.10 -3.73
N PRO A 24 4.13 -6.73 -4.98
CA PRO A 24 5.51 -6.43 -5.35
C PRO A 24 6.11 -5.42 -4.37
N THR A 25 7.18 -5.83 -3.70
CA THR A 25 7.86 -5.02 -2.70
C THR A 25 8.50 -3.84 -3.41
N ARG A 26 8.14 -2.61 -3.01
CA ARG A 26 8.71 -1.39 -3.60
C ARG A 26 10.21 -1.40 -3.28
N LYS A 27 11.04 -1.48 -4.33
CA LYS A 27 12.51 -1.47 -4.19
C LYS A 27 13.05 -0.08 -3.92
N ASP A 28 12.34 0.93 -4.42
CA ASP A 28 12.73 2.33 -4.35
C ASP A 28 11.71 3.12 -3.52
N SER A 29 12.22 4.13 -2.82
CA SER A 29 11.46 5.16 -2.11
C SER A 29 11.95 6.55 -2.54
N TRP A 30 11.27 7.59 -2.06
CA TRP A 30 11.60 8.99 -2.36
C TRP A 30 11.97 9.72 -1.07
N GLY A 31 13.03 10.53 -1.13
CA GLY A 31 13.55 11.28 0.00
C GLY A 31 14.03 12.66 -0.40
N LYS A 32 14.08 13.56 0.57
CA LYS A 32 14.65 14.90 0.44
C LYS A 32 15.33 15.24 1.75
N SER A 33 16.65 15.42 1.70
CA SER A 33 17.47 15.65 2.89
C SER A 33 17.08 16.95 3.61
N GLY A 34 17.10 16.93 4.94
CA GLY A 34 17.00 18.15 5.76
C GLY A 34 15.60 18.77 5.85
N ILE A 35 14.55 18.10 5.39
CA ILE A 35 13.17 18.58 5.57
C ILE A 35 12.58 18.16 6.91
N SER A 36 11.77 19.04 7.52
CA SER A 36 10.98 18.68 8.69
C SER A 36 9.87 17.68 8.34
N TYR A 37 9.40 16.93 9.34
CA TYR A 37 8.26 16.03 9.16
C TYR A 37 7.01 16.77 8.67
N LEU A 38 6.77 17.99 9.16
CA LEU A 38 5.66 18.83 8.70
C LEU A 38 5.79 19.13 7.20
N LYS A 39 6.98 19.55 6.74
CA LYS A 39 7.20 19.83 5.32
C LYS A 39 7.01 18.59 4.45
N TYR A 40 7.48 17.43 4.91
CA TYR A 40 7.24 16.14 4.26
C TYR A 40 5.75 15.84 4.10
N ARG A 41 4.95 16.02 5.16
CA ARG A 41 3.50 15.81 5.12
C ARG A 41 2.77 16.82 4.22
N THR A 42 3.20 18.08 4.24
CA THR A 42 2.68 19.12 3.34
C THR A 42 2.97 18.77 1.87
N ASP A 43 4.19 18.36 1.54
CA ASP A 43 4.55 17.95 0.18
C ASP A 43 3.77 16.73 -0.30
N GLU A 44 3.50 15.77 0.58
CA GLU A 44 2.66 14.61 0.24
C GLU A 44 1.23 15.02 -0.11
N ALA A 45 0.63 15.91 0.69
CA ALA A 45 -0.73 16.43 0.43
C ALA A 45 -0.78 17.26 -0.86
N GLU A 46 0.21 18.12 -1.09
CA GLU A 46 0.28 18.94 -2.30
C GLU A 46 0.53 18.08 -3.56
N CYS A 47 1.32 17.00 -3.47
CA CYS A 47 1.48 16.07 -4.58
C CYS A 47 0.24 15.21 -4.83
N LEU A 48 -0.53 14.86 -3.79
CA LEU A 48 -1.83 14.22 -3.99
C LEU A 48 -2.77 15.14 -4.78
N HIS A 49 -2.85 16.42 -4.39
CA HIS A 49 -3.65 17.42 -5.11
C HIS A 49 -3.16 17.65 -6.57
N TYR A 50 -1.85 17.67 -6.78
CA TYR A 50 -1.29 17.71 -8.14
C TYR A 50 -1.73 16.51 -8.98
N VAL A 51 -1.73 15.30 -8.42
CA VAL A 51 -2.15 14.09 -9.15
C VAL A 51 -3.61 14.15 -9.54
N GLU A 52 -4.49 14.62 -8.65
CA GLU A 52 -5.93 14.78 -8.93
C GLU A 52 -6.19 15.66 -10.16
N THR A 53 -5.35 16.68 -10.36
CA THR A 53 -5.49 17.65 -11.46
C THR A 53 -4.73 17.24 -12.72
N ALA A 54 -3.55 16.61 -12.57
CA ALA A 54 -2.64 16.30 -13.68
C ALA A 54 -2.81 14.89 -14.25
N ALA A 55 -3.41 13.94 -13.51
CA ALA A 55 -3.56 12.55 -13.92
C ALA A 55 -4.98 12.04 -13.61
N PRO A 56 -6.00 12.44 -14.41
CA PRO A 56 -7.33 11.88 -14.27
C PRO A 56 -7.29 10.36 -14.50
N VAL A 57 -7.60 9.60 -13.46
CA VAL A 57 -7.58 8.15 -13.50
C VAL A 57 -8.81 7.65 -14.25
N LYS A 58 -8.58 6.80 -15.25
CA LYS A 58 -9.62 6.13 -16.02
C LYS A 58 -9.86 4.74 -15.43
N LEU A 59 -10.99 4.57 -14.76
CA LEU A 59 -11.47 3.26 -14.33
C LEU A 59 -12.51 2.74 -15.35
N PRO A 60 -12.49 1.44 -15.68
CA PRO A 60 -13.59 0.84 -16.44
C PRO A 60 -14.93 1.07 -15.71
N LEU A 61 -15.99 1.42 -16.45
CA LEU A 61 -17.29 1.73 -15.85
C LEU A 61 -17.85 0.59 -15.00
N VAL A 62 -17.67 -0.66 -15.46
CA VAL A 62 -18.05 -1.85 -14.70
C VAL A 62 -17.39 -1.89 -13.31
N ASP A 63 -16.11 -1.51 -13.24
CA ASP A 63 -15.36 -1.50 -12.00
C ASP A 63 -15.85 -0.39 -11.05
N VAL A 64 -16.22 0.78 -11.59
CA VAL A 64 -16.82 1.89 -10.83
C VAL A 64 -18.19 1.52 -10.28
N VAL A 65 -19.06 0.88 -11.08
CA VAL A 65 -20.42 0.49 -10.67
C VAL A 65 -20.38 -0.52 -9.52
N PHE A 66 -19.55 -1.57 -9.64
CA PHE A 66 -19.40 -2.55 -8.55
C PHE A 66 -18.78 -1.96 -7.28
N GLU A 67 -17.94 -0.92 -7.39
CA GLU A 67 -17.32 -0.23 -6.25
C GLU A 67 -18.26 0.82 -5.62
N MET A 68 -19.17 1.43 -6.39
CA MET A 68 -20.22 2.32 -5.88
C MET A 68 -21.36 1.58 -5.17
N ASP A 69 -21.67 0.35 -5.58
CA ASP A 69 -22.62 -0.54 -4.88
C ASP A 69 -22.10 -0.96 -3.48
N MET A 70 -20.82 -0.71 -3.20
CA MET A 70 -20.15 -0.96 -1.92
C MET A 70 -20.14 0.27 -0.99
N ALA A 71 -21.22 1.06 -0.99
CA ALA A 71 -21.35 2.34 -0.28
C ALA A 71 -20.61 2.41 1.07
N VAL A 72 -19.62 3.31 1.12
CA VAL A 72 -18.84 3.69 2.31
C VAL A 72 -19.75 4.46 3.26
N ASP A 73 -19.72 4.13 4.56
CA ASP A 73 -20.41 4.90 5.60
C ASP A 73 -19.99 6.39 5.53
N PRO A 74 -20.93 7.31 5.24
CA PRO A 74 -20.62 8.73 5.03
C PRO A 74 -20.14 9.45 6.30
N ALA A 75 -20.24 8.83 7.49
CA ALA A 75 -19.88 9.48 8.75
C ALA A 75 -18.37 9.50 9.05
N GLY A 76 -17.54 8.69 8.38
CA GLY A 76 -16.22 8.34 8.89
C GLY A 76 -14.98 8.88 8.16
N GLY A 77 -15.15 9.63 7.06
CA GLY A 77 -14.05 10.26 6.33
C GLY A 77 -12.96 9.30 5.81
N LEU A 78 -11.72 9.80 5.66
CA LEU A 78 -10.60 9.06 5.06
C LEU A 78 -10.18 7.82 5.90
N ASP A 79 -10.29 7.90 7.22
CA ASP A 79 -9.97 6.79 8.12
C ASP A 79 -10.99 5.65 8.02
N ALA A 80 -12.29 5.96 7.88
CA ALA A 80 -13.29 4.94 7.61
C ALA A 80 -13.16 4.34 6.22
N MET A 81 -12.71 5.09 5.22
CA MET A 81 -12.38 4.53 3.90
C MET A 81 -11.25 3.50 4.01
N TYR A 82 -10.19 3.78 4.79
CA TYR A 82 -9.11 2.81 5.03
C TYR A 82 -9.56 1.60 5.86
N ALA A 83 -10.37 1.82 6.90
CA ALA A 83 -10.92 0.73 7.72
C ALA A 83 -11.87 -0.16 6.93
N TYR A 84 -12.70 0.43 6.06
CA TYR A 84 -13.59 -0.26 5.14
C TYR A 84 -12.79 -1.10 4.13
N ALA A 85 -11.77 -0.51 3.51
CA ALA A 85 -10.90 -1.22 2.58
C ALA A 85 -10.18 -2.40 3.25
N ASP A 86 -9.78 -2.26 4.52
CA ASP A 86 -9.16 -3.31 5.31
C ASP A 86 -10.18 -4.42 5.68
N GLN A 87 -11.37 -4.03 6.16
CA GLN A 87 -12.46 -4.94 6.53
C GLN A 87 -12.94 -5.77 5.33
N GLN A 88 -13.11 -5.15 4.17
CA GLN A 88 -13.54 -5.81 2.94
C GLN A 88 -12.40 -6.56 2.23
N LYS A 89 -11.21 -6.60 2.83
CA LYS A 89 -10.03 -7.20 2.21
C LYS A 89 -9.84 -6.70 0.78
N LEU A 90 -10.04 -5.39 0.55
CA LEU A 90 -9.66 -4.70 -0.67
C LEU A 90 -8.13 -4.59 -0.72
N HIS A 91 -7.46 -5.74 -0.67
CA HIS A 91 -6.06 -5.91 -0.95
C HIS A 91 -5.84 -5.47 -2.39
N MET A 92 -5.33 -4.26 -2.63
CA MET A 92 -4.89 -3.78 -3.95
C MET A 92 -5.66 -4.46 -5.08
N ASN A 93 -6.99 -4.28 -5.12
CA ASN A 93 -7.82 -4.93 -6.14
C ASN A 93 -7.32 -4.47 -7.53
N ARG A 94 -7.77 -5.13 -8.59
CA ARG A 94 -7.33 -4.78 -9.96
C ARG A 94 -7.45 -3.28 -10.22
N ASN A 95 -8.51 -2.64 -9.72
CA ASN A 95 -8.79 -1.22 -9.86
C ASN A 95 -7.73 -0.37 -9.17
N TRP A 96 -7.41 -0.63 -7.90
CA TRP A 96 -6.40 0.11 -7.16
C TRP A 96 -4.99 -0.03 -7.74
N ARG A 97 -4.65 -1.19 -8.31
CA ARG A 97 -3.39 -1.34 -9.06
C ARG A 97 -3.37 -0.48 -10.32
N GLU A 98 -4.52 -0.37 -10.99
CA GLU A 98 -4.69 0.45 -12.19
C GLU A 98 -4.67 1.95 -11.86
N VAL A 99 -5.34 2.37 -10.78
CA VAL A 99 -5.25 3.73 -10.21
C VAL A 99 -3.80 4.08 -9.93
N ARG A 100 -3.09 3.21 -9.19
CA ARG A 100 -1.66 3.42 -8.89
C ARG A 100 -0.84 3.53 -10.17
N ARG A 101 -1.05 2.63 -11.14
CA ARG A 101 -0.31 2.64 -12.41
C ARG A 101 -0.47 3.97 -13.14
N GLN A 102 -1.68 4.50 -13.20
CA GLN A 102 -1.97 5.78 -13.86
C GLN A 102 -1.44 6.98 -13.08
N ALA A 103 -1.56 6.97 -11.75
CA ALA A 103 -1.14 8.07 -10.89
C ALA A 103 0.39 8.16 -10.69
N THR A 104 1.13 7.03 -10.83
CA THR A 104 2.56 6.95 -10.49
C THR A 104 3.37 8.02 -11.20
N GLY A 105 3.19 8.22 -12.51
CA GLY A 105 3.97 9.21 -13.27
C GLY A 105 3.78 10.65 -12.77
N ALA A 106 2.55 11.02 -12.39
CA ALA A 106 2.26 12.35 -11.86
C ALA A 106 2.83 12.55 -10.45
N VAL A 107 2.73 11.54 -9.57
CA VAL A 107 3.37 11.56 -8.24
C VAL A 107 4.87 11.78 -8.38
N GLU A 108 5.53 10.99 -9.22
CA GLU A 108 6.98 11.04 -9.42
C GLU A 108 7.44 12.37 -10.02
N THR A 109 6.64 12.94 -10.93
CA THR A 109 6.89 14.28 -11.49
C THR A 109 6.81 15.34 -10.40
N CYS A 110 5.76 15.34 -9.58
CA CYS A 110 5.61 16.29 -8.48
C CYS A 110 6.76 16.20 -7.47
N LEU A 111 7.12 14.98 -7.07
CA LEU A 111 8.22 14.76 -6.14
C LEU A 111 9.56 15.26 -6.70
N ALA A 112 9.87 14.94 -7.97
CA ALA A 112 11.08 15.40 -8.63
C ALA A 112 11.15 16.93 -8.74
N GLN A 113 10.06 17.59 -9.14
CA GLN A 113 9.99 19.06 -9.21
C GLN A 113 10.19 19.74 -7.85
N ARG A 114 9.82 19.05 -6.77
CA ARG A 114 10.04 19.51 -5.38
C ARG A 114 11.43 19.19 -4.85
N GLY A 115 12.30 18.57 -5.65
CA GLY A 115 13.66 18.22 -5.26
C GLY A 115 13.76 16.96 -4.40
N TYR A 116 12.75 16.09 -4.44
CA TYR A 116 12.92 14.73 -3.92
C TYR A 116 13.72 13.90 -4.91
N SER A 117 14.51 12.97 -4.38
CA SER A 117 15.30 12.01 -5.15
C SER A 117 14.89 10.59 -4.79
N ARG A 118 14.98 9.68 -5.76
CA ARG A 118 14.79 8.25 -5.49
C ARG A 118 15.99 7.69 -4.74
N PHE A 119 15.73 6.78 -3.82
CA PHE A 119 16.76 5.96 -3.18
C PHE A 119 16.27 4.52 -3.05
N LYS A 120 17.21 3.58 -3.00
CA LYS A 120 16.91 2.16 -2.82
C LYS A 120 16.74 1.82 -1.35
N LEU A 121 15.69 1.07 -1.03
CA LEU A 121 15.49 0.52 0.30
C LEU A 121 16.40 -0.69 0.50
N THR A 122 17.08 -0.75 1.64
CA THR A 122 17.80 -1.97 2.07
C THR A 122 16.81 -3.11 2.33
N LYS A 123 17.32 -4.34 2.48
CA LYS A 123 16.45 -5.48 2.81
C LYS A 123 15.72 -5.27 4.14
N ALA A 124 16.45 -4.85 5.17
CA ALA A 124 15.88 -4.56 6.48
C ALA A 124 14.83 -3.44 6.42
N GLU A 125 15.09 -2.37 5.66
CA GLU A 125 14.14 -1.27 5.52
C GLU A 125 12.84 -1.67 4.83
N ARG A 126 12.92 -2.57 3.84
CA ARG A 126 11.73 -3.13 3.19
C ARG A 126 10.93 -4.00 4.15
N GLU A 127 11.59 -4.88 4.89
CA GLU A 127 10.94 -5.77 5.85
C GLU A 127 10.23 -4.98 6.96
N GLU A 128 10.88 -3.96 7.51
CA GLU A 128 10.26 -3.07 8.48
C GLU A 128 9.09 -2.28 7.86
N LEU A 129 9.29 -1.74 6.65
CA LEU A 129 8.23 -1.05 5.94
C LEU A 129 7.02 -1.96 5.67
N GLU A 130 7.22 -3.24 5.34
CA GLU A 130 6.14 -4.21 5.12
C GLU A 130 5.31 -4.47 6.39
N GLY A 131 5.95 -4.44 7.56
CA GLY A 131 5.27 -4.56 8.85
C GLY A 131 4.41 -3.35 9.24
N LEU A 132 4.64 -2.18 8.62
CA LEU A 132 3.89 -0.96 8.93
C LEU A 132 2.65 -0.83 8.05
N ARG A 133 1.46 -0.83 8.66
CA ARG A 133 0.18 -0.67 7.95
C ARG A 133 0.15 0.59 7.09
N VAL A 134 -0.32 0.45 5.84
CA VAL A 134 -0.42 1.55 4.86
C VAL A 134 -1.31 2.67 5.41
N GLY A 135 -0.93 3.92 5.15
CA GLY A 135 -1.69 5.10 5.57
C GLY A 135 -1.49 5.52 7.04
N THR A 136 -0.83 4.71 7.87
CA THR A 136 -0.64 5.04 9.29
C THR A 136 0.44 6.10 9.53
N PRO A 137 0.32 6.91 10.61
CA PRO A 137 1.37 7.85 11.02
C PRO A 137 2.73 7.18 11.26
N ALA A 138 2.74 5.95 11.79
CA ALA A 138 3.98 5.20 12.01
C ALA A 138 4.73 4.93 10.69
N ARG A 139 4.01 4.50 9.64
CA ARG A 139 4.58 4.29 8.32
C ARG A 139 5.10 5.59 7.69
N GLN A 140 4.34 6.68 7.85
CA GLN A 140 4.72 8.00 7.32
C GLN A 140 5.98 8.53 8.00
N LEU A 141 6.06 8.44 9.33
CA LEU A 141 7.23 8.84 10.11
C LEU A 141 8.47 8.03 9.72
N TYR A 142 8.30 6.72 9.52
CA TYR A 142 9.37 5.84 9.08
C TYR A 142 9.92 6.25 7.71
N LEU A 143 9.04 6.41 6.71
CA LEU A 143 9.44 6.84 5.36
C LEU A 143 10.12 8.21 5.34
N TRP A 144 9.64 9.16 6.15
CA TRP A 144 10.29 10.46 6.31
C TRP A 144 11.71 10.31 6.85
N ARG A 145 11.92 9.57 7.96
CA ARG A 145 13.26 9.36 8.54
C ARG A 145 14.22 8.78 7.51
N LEU A 146 13.79 7.75 6.78
CA LEU A 146 14.61 7.15 5.73
C LEU A 146 15.01 8.18 4.66
N GLY A 147 14.09 9.06 4.24
CA GLY A 147 14.31 10.01 3.17
C GLY A 147 14.91 11.35 3.57
N SER A 148 14.90 11.71 4.86
CA SER A 148 15.40 13.00 5.37
C SER A 148 16.86 12.96 5.79
N GLU A 149 17.38 11.77 6.08
CA GLU A 149 18.78 11.54 6.44
C GLU A 149 19.64 11.39 5.17
N PRO A 150 20.88 11.93 5.16
CA PRO A 150 21.84 11.66 4.09
C PRO A 150 22.12 10.16 3.95
N ARG A 151 22.21 9.68 2.72
CA ARG A 151 22.46 8.28 2.36
C ARG A 151 23.57 8.15 1.34
#